data_AF-Q6LLD9-F1
#
_entry.id   AF-Q6LLD9-F1
#
_cell.length_a   1.000
_cell.length_b   1.000
_cell.length_c   1.000
_cell.angle_alpha   90.00
_cell.angle_beta   90.00
_cell.angle_gamma   90.00
#
_symmetry.space_group_name_H-M   'P 1'
#
loop_
_entity.id
_entity.type
_entity.pdbx_description
1 polymer ?
#
loop_
_entity_poly.entity_id
_entity_poly.type
_entity_poly.pdbx_seq_one_letter_code
_entity_poly.pdbx_strand_id
1 'polypeptide(L)'
;MATQLRLIDSNLLAIELPAVCQLDGELVVVKSIVDGVAEVERGVLDTIPAEHAAMIVIAALDGDALDTEFTTGEQVSVRGLTVTARGALPKDDATIITTELVGRAAKPLCVTNVKLNDEHWPEIITMPVNVTWSHRNRISQVTEPQYLTNWYTPGTPEPGTSTLMKITDADTSDVLFEGETTETELLLDETLIPVETQRLTITLTTTREGNEAMQSYSQVLTVQHPLQTV
;
A
#
# COMPACT_ATOMS: atom_id res chain seq x y z
N MET A 1 -4.07 -15.05 7.14
CA MET A 1 -5.48 -15.04 7.62
C MET A 1 -6.26 -14.19 6.63
N ALA A 2 -7.38 -14.67 6.08
CA ALA A 2 -8.17 -13.88 5.14
C ALA A 2 -8.77 -12.67 5.89
N THR A 3 -8.66 -11.47 5.31
CA THR A 3 -9.26 -10.27 5.92
C THR A 3 -10.74 -10.22 5.55
N GLN A 4 -11.59 -9.88 6.52
CA GLN A 4 -13.03 -9.82 6.34
C GLN A 4 -13.56 -8.42 6.64
N LEU A 5 -14.41 -7.90 5.77
CA LEU A 5 -15.10 -6.63 5.96
C LEU A 5 -16.61 -6.86 6.01
N ARG A 6 -17.26 -6.33 7.04
CA ARG A 6 -18.73 -6.31 7.10
C ARG A 6 -19.25 -5.20 6.19
N LEU A 7 -20.08 -5.57 5.23
CA LEU A 7 -20.75 -4.62 4.35
C LEU A 7 -22.16 -4.31 4.87
N ILE A 8 -22.57 -3.07 4.64
CA ILE A 8 -23.93 -2.57 4.90
C ILE A 8 -24.43 -1.99 3.58
N ASP A 9 -25.58 -2.47 3.09
CA ASP A 9 -26.19 -2.05 1.82
C ASP A 9 -25.21 -2.03 0.62
N SER A 10 -24.83 -3.22 0.16
CA SER A 10 -23.80 -3.36 -0.88
C SER A 10 -24.36 -3.63 -2.27
N ASN A 11 -24.17 -2.66 -3.18
CA ASN A 11 -24.31 -2.89 -4.63
C ASN A 11 -23.15 -3.72 -5.21
N LEU A 12 -22.11 -4.05 -4.43
CA LEU A 12 -21.03 -4.94 -4.89
C LEU A 12 -21.51 -6.38 -5.12
N LEU A 13 -22.69 -6.75 -4.60
CA LEU A 13 -23.31 -8.04 -4.93
C LEU A 13 -23.80 -8.12 -6.38
N ALA A 14 -23.92 -6.99 -7.07
CA ALA A 14 -24.41 -6.91 -8.44
C ALA A 14 -23.29 -6.89 -9.50
N ILE A 15 -22.02 -6.92 -9.09
CA ILE A 15 -20.87 -6.94 -9.99
C ILE A 15 -20.22 -8.32 -10.03
N GLU A 16 -19.38 -8.56 -11.04
CA GLU A 16 -18.54 -9.74 -11.09
C GLU A 16 -17.42 -9.65 -10.06
N LEU A 17 -17.20 -10.72 -9.31
CA LEU A 17 -16.11 -10.86 -8.34
C LEU A 17 -15.17 -11.99 -8.80
N PRO A 18 -13.85 -11.89 -8.57
CA PRO A 18 -13.17 -10.86 -7.79
C PRO A 18 -13.09 -9.50 -8.50
N ALA A 19 -13.15 -8.41 -7.73
CA ALA A 19 -13.06 -7.05 -8.26
C ALA A 19 -12.07 -6.19 -7.47
N VAL A 20 -11.34 -5.30 -8.16
CA VAL A 20 -10.53 -4.27 -7.52
C VAL A 20 -11.46 -3.18 -7.00
N CYS A 21 -11.33 -2.86 -5.72
CA CYS A 21 -12.12 -1.82 -5.06
C CYS A 21 -11.20 -0.81 -4.39
N GLN A 22 -11.63 0.45 -4.36
CA GLN A 22 -11.06 1.50 -3.54
C GLN A 22 -11.69 1.46 -2.15
N LEU A 23 -10.85 1.50 -1.12
CA LEU A 23 -11.22 1.63 0.29
C LEU A 23 -10.37 2.76 0.89
N ASP A 24 -10.97 3.94 1.09
CA ASP A 24 -10.22 5.19 1.37
C ASP A 24 -9.06 5.41 0.39
N GLY A 25 -7.80 5.31 0.85
CA GLY A 25 -6.57 5.41 0.04
C GLY A 25 -5.93 4.07 -0.32
N GLU A 26 -6.54 2.94 0.06
CA GLU A 26 -6.07 1.58 -0.20
C GLU A 26 -6.84 0.94 -1.37
N LEU A 27 -6.12 0.22 -2.23
CA LEU A 27 -6.73 -0.69 -3.18
C LEU A 27 -6.79 -2.08 -2.56
N VAL A 28 -7.99 -2.67 -2.61
CA VAL A 28 -8.27 -4.03 -2.16
C VAL A 28 -8.87 -4.84 -3.31
N VAL A 29 -8.77 -6.16 -3.23
CA VAL A 29 -9.59 -7.04 -4.07
C VAL A 29 -10.66 -7.68 -3.21
N VAL A 30 -11.92 -7.41 -3.54
CA VAL A 30 -13.05 -8.14 -2.96
C VAL A 30 -13.15 -9.48 -3.69
N LYS A 31 -12.87 -10.58 -2.98
CA LYS A 31 -12.82 -11.93 -3.55
C LYS A 31 -14.20 -12.57 -3.61
N SER A 32 -14.95 -12.44 -2.53
CA SER A 32 -16.27 -13.04 -2.37
C SER A 32 -17.07 -12.22 -1.35
N ILE A 33 -18.40 -12.34 -1.40
CA ILE A 33 -19.29 -11.77 -0.39
C ILE A 33 -20.29 -12.86 0.02
N VAL A 34 -20.32 -13.20 1.30
CA VAL A 34 -21.24 -14.19 1.87
C VAL A 34 -21.89 -13.58 3.12
N ASP A 35 -23.22 -13.59 3.18
CA ASP A 35 -24.01 -13.06 4.32
C ASP A 35 -23.62 -11.63 4.75
N GLY A 36 -23.31 -10.79 3.76
CA GLY A 36 -22.89 -9.40 3.96
C GLY A 36 -21.46 -9.24 4.48
N VAL A 37 -20.64 -10.29 4.44
CA VAL A 37 -19.22 -10.25 4.79
C VAL A 37 -18.39 -10.46 3.52
N ALA A 38 -17.58 -9.47 3.18
CA ALA A 38 -16.63 -9.54 2.08
C ALA A 38 -15.32 -10.18 2.56
N GLU A 39 -14.82 -11.15 1.80
CA GLU A 39 -13.43 -11.59 1.90
C GLU A 39 -12.57 -10.69 1.01
N VAL A 40 -11.49 -10.12 1.57
CA VAL A 40 -10.67 -9.14 0.87
C VAL A 40 -9.17 -9.45 0.90
N GLU A 41 -8.52 -9.24 -0.24
CA GLU A 41 -7.07 -9.12 -0.33
C GLU A 41 -6.69 -7.65 -0.22
N ARG A 42 -5.78 -7.34 0.70
CA ARG A 42 -5.43 -5.98 1.09
C ARG A 42 -4.08 -5.52 0.56
N GLY A 43 -3.94 -4.21 0.36
CA GLY A 43 -2.74 -3.59 -0.20
C GLY A 43 -2.34 -4.21 -1.54
N VAL A 44 -3.24 -4.17 -2.52
CA VAL A 44 -2.94 -4.64 -3.88
C VAL A 44 -2.36 -3.51 -4.73
N LEU A 45 -1.74 -3.89 -5.85
CA LEU A 45 -1.12 -2.96 -6.79
C LEU A 45 -0.10 -2.06 -6.08
N ASP A 46 -0.29 -0.74 -6.16
CA ASP A 46 0.63 0.30 -5.72
C ASP A 46 0.27 0.86 -4.33
N THR A 47 -0.52 0.12 -3.55
CA THR A 47 -0.96 0.50 -2.20
C THR A 47 -0.56 -0.51 -1.13
N ILE A 48 -0.43 -0.04 0.11
CA ILE A 48 -0.11 -0.81 1.32
C ILE A 48 -1.35 -0.84 2.23
N PRO A 49 -1.58 -1.90 3.03
CA PRO A 49 -2.68 -1.95 3.98
C PRO A 49 -2.64 -0.77 4.97
N ALA A 50 -3.77 -0.09 5.16
CA ALA A 50 -3.94 1.02 6.09
C ALA A 50 -5.03 0.77 7.16
N GLU A 51 -5.01 1.49 8.28
CA GLU A 51 -6.18 1.46 9.16
C GLU A 51 -7.36 2.21 8.53
N HIS A 52 -8.55 1.66 8.71
CA HIS A 52 -9.79 2.19 8.15
C HIS A 52 -10.80 2.45 9.26
N ALA A 53 -11.46 3.61 9.21
CA ALA A 53 -12.58 3.88 10.08
C ALA A 53 -13.77 2.95 9.73
N ALA A 54 -14.65 2.72 10.69
CA ALA A 54 -15.92 2.06 10.41
C ALA A 54 -16.80 2.96 9.51
N MET A 55 -17.73 2.33 8.76
CA MET A 55 -18.71 3.02 7.91
C MET A 55 -18.13 3.82 6.73
N ILE A 56 -16.92 3.49 6.29
CA ILE A 56 -16.35 4.03 5.04
C ILE A 56 -16.96 3.34 3.81
N VAL A 57 -16.93 4.05 2.68
CA VAL A 57 -17.41 3.54 1.40
C VAL A 57 -16.34 2.66 0.76
N ILE A 58 -16.76 1.49 0.28
CA ILE A 58 -15.97 0.68 -0.64
C ILE A 58 -16.57 0.80 -2.04
N ALA A 59 -15.76 1.14 -3.04
CA ALA A 59 -16.21 1.35 -4.41
C ALA A 59 -15.43 0.45 -5.36
N ALA A 60 -16.13 -0.38 -6.13
CA ALA A 60 -15.50 -1.14 -7.21
C ALA A 60 -15.00 -0.19 -8.31
N LEU A 61 -13.81 -0.47 -8.79
CA LEU A 61 -13.20 0.25 -9.89
C LEU A 61 -13.51 -0.46 -11.20
N ASP A 62 -13.96 0.32 -12.17
CA ASP A 62 -14.22 -0.14 -13.54
C ASP A 62 -13.17 0.48 -14.46
N GLY A 63 -12.40 -0.38 -15.14
CA GLY A 63 -11.35 0.05 -16.07
C GLY A 63 -11.90 0.76 -17.31
N ASP A 64 -13.18 0.52 -17.63
CA ASP A 64 -13.87 1.11 -18.78
C ASP A 64 -14.74 2.32 -18.37
N ALA A 65 -14.60 2.82 -17.14
CA ALA A 65 -15.38 3.97 -16.66
C ALA A 65 -15.13 5.27 -17.45
N LEU A 66 -14.03 5.34 -18.21
CA LEU A 66 -13.64 6.47 -19.03
C LEU A 66 -13.20 5.98 -20.42
N ASP A 67 -13.88 6.45 -21.47
CA ASP A 67 -13.52 6.16 -22.87
C ASP A 67 -12.33 7.01 -23.39
N THR A 68 -11.78 7.88 -22.54
CA THR A 68 -10.75 8.86 -22.92
C THR A 68 -9.43 8.51 -22.26
N GLU A 69 -8.37 8.44 -23.07
CA GLU A 69 -7.00 8.30 -22.59
C GLU A 69 -6.39 9.67 -22.29
N PHE A 70 -5.59 9.72 -21.23
CA PHE A 70 -4.89 10.93 -20.78
C PHE A 70 -3.39 10.71 -20.77
N THR A 71 -2.62 11.79 -20.91
CA THR A 71 -1.15 11.72 -20.86
C THR A 71 -0.63 12.11 -19.47
N THR A 72 0.47 11.49 -19.04
CA THR A 72 1.14 11.89 -17.79
C THR A 72 1.50 13.37 -17.80
N GLY A 73 1.22 14.07 -16.69
CA GLY A 73 1.38 15.52 -16.52
C GLY A 73 0.20 16.35 -17.00
N GLU A 74 -0.83 15.74 -17.59
CA GLU A 74 -2.05 16.42 -17.98
C GLU A 74 -2.93 16.75 -16.76
N GLN A 75 -3.49 17.96 -16.74
CA GLN A 75 -4.54 18.34 -15.79
C GLN A 75 -5.88 17.85 -16.31
N VAL A 76 -6.40 16.79 -15.70
CA VAL A 76 -7.64 16.13 -16.07
C VAL A 76 -8.78 16.64 -15.19
N SER A 77 -9.94 16.91 -15.79
CA SER A 77 -11.16 17.27 -15.06
C SER A 77 -12.25 16.23 -15.31
N VAL A 78 -12.65 15.52 -14.26
CA VAL A 78 -13.68 14.47 -14.29
C VAL A 78 -14.85 14.83 -13.39
N ARG A 79 -15.97 14.09 -13.56
CA ARG A 79 -17.15 14.19 -12.69
C ARG A 79 -17.60 12.78 -12.32
N GLY A 80 -17.87 12.55 -11.03
CA GLY A 80 -18.51 11.33 -10.57
C GLY A 80 -20.03 11.40 -10.78
N LEU A 81 -20.58 10.49 -11.58
CA LEU A 81 -22.01 10.42 -11.86
C LEU A 81 -22.64 9.26 -11.08
N THR A 82 -22.99 9.49 -9.82
CA THR A 82 -23.55 8.45 -8.94
C THR A 82 -24.83 7.87 -9.53
N VAL A 83 -24.93 6.53 -9.60
CA VAL A 83 -26.12 5.81 -10.06
C VAL A 83 -26.86 5.22 -8.87
N THR A 84 -28.16 5.49 -8.76
CA THR A 84 -29.06 4.93 -7.75
C THR A 84 -30.29 4.32 -8.40
N ALA A 85 -31.14 3.64 -7.62
CA ALA A 85 -32.43 3.14 -8.10
C ALA A 85 -33.37 4.25 -8.65
N ARG A 86 -33.08 5.53 -8.36
CA ARG A 86 -33.84 6.70 -8.87
C ARG A 86 -33.25 7.28 -10.16
N GLY A 87 -32.13 6.76 -10.64
CA GLY A 87 -31.42 7.25 -11.82
C GLY A 87 -29.98 7.66 -11.53
N ALA A 88 -29.31 8.17 -12.56
CA ALA A 88 -27.95 8.70 -12.50
C ALA A 88 -27.96 10.20 -12.19
N LEU A 89 -26.94 10.67 -11.45
CA LEU A 89 -26.72 12.09 -11.18
C LEU A 89 -26.46 12.83 -12.51
N PRO A 90 -27.22 13.90 -12.83
CA PRO A 90 -26.96 14.70 -14.03
C PRO A 90 -25.57 15.32 -14.03
N LYS A 91 -24.95 15.39 -15.22
CA LYS A 91 -23.59 15.91 -15.40
C LYS A 91 -23.42 17.33 -14.86
N ASP A 92 -24.42 18.19 -15.09
CA ASP A 92 -24.36 19.60 -14.70
C ASP A 92 -24.49 19.79 -13.17
N ASP A 93 -25.10 18.82 -12.48
CA ASP A 93 -25.24 18.79 -11.02
C ASP A 93 -24.02 18.15 -10.33
N ALA A 94 -23.21 17.37 -11.05
CA ALA A 94 -22.05 16.70 -10.51
C ALA A 94 -20.87 17.66 -10.31
N THR A 95 -20.15 17.54 -9.19
CA THR A 95 -18.98 18.38 -8.92
C THR A 95 -17.81 18.03 -9.85
N ILE A 96 -17.11 19.05 -10.36
CA ILE A 96 -15.85 18.86 -11.12
C ILE A 96 -14.74 18.52 -10.13
N ILE A 97 -14.02 17.44 -10.42
CA ILE A 97 -12.80 17.04 -9.74
C ILE A 97 -11.66 17.23 -10.73
N THR A 98 -10.67 18.03 -10.36
CA THR A 98 -9.47 18.25 -11.16
C THR A 98 -8.29 17.55 -10.50
N THR A 99 -7.52 16.78 -11.28
CA THR A 99 -6.32 16.09 -10.82
C THR A 99 -5.25 16.10 -11.91
N GLU A 100 -3.99 16.09 -11.49
CA GLU A 100 -2.86 15.85 -12.39
C GLU A 100 -2.69 14.35 -12.60
N LEU A 101 -2.49 13.90 -13.84
CA LEU A 101 -2.20 12.50 -14.11
C LEU A 101 -0.72 12.19 -13.84
N VAL A 102 -0.44 11.49 -12.74
CA VAL A 102 0.94 11.21 -12.29
C VAL A 102 1.58 9.94 -12.86
N GLY A 103 0.88 9.23 -13.75
CA GLY A 103 1.40 8.02 -14.39
C GLY A 103 1.63 6.83 -13.44
N ARG A 104 0.68 6.55 -12.53
CA ARG A 104 0.77 5.48 -11.51
C ARG A 104 1.26 4.14 -12.07
N ALA A 105 0.75 3.72 -13.23
CA ALA A 105 1.11 2.45 -13.87
C ALA A 105 2.61 2.34 -14.24
N ALA A 106 3.28 3.46 -14.49
CA ALA A 106 4.69 3.50 -14.87
C ALA A 106 5.65 3.50 -13.66
N LYS A 107 5.15 3.73 -12.44
CA LYS A 107 5.93 3.65 -11.20
C LYS A 107 6.07 2.20 -10.73
N PRO A 108 7.18 1.80 -10.07
CA PRO A 108 7.29 0.47 -9.47
C PRO A 108 6.23 0.27 -8.37
N LEU A 109 5.86 -0.98 -8.09
CA LEU A 109 5.00 -1.28 -6.93
C LEU A 109 5.79 -1.13 -5.63
N CYS A 110 5.09 -0.79 -4.55
CA CYS A 110 5.66 -0.72 -3.22
C CYS A 110 6.20 -2.09 -2.74
N VAL A 111 7.09 -2.07 -1.76
CA VAL A 111 7.52 -3.28 -1.06
C VAL A 111 6.34 -3.97 -0.40
N THR A 112 6.48 -5.27 -0.18
CA THR A 112 5.45 -6.15 0.36
C THR A 112 6.06 -7.04 1.43
N ASN A 113 5.23 -7.64 2.29
CA ASN A 113 5.64 -8.65 3.27
C ASN A 113 6.81 -8.15 4.15
N VAL A 114 6.77 -6.88 4.56
CA VAL A 114 7.79 -6.30 5.43
C VAL A 114 7.64 -6.88 6.84
N LYS A 115 8.74 -7.35 7.41
CA LYS A 115 8.79 -7.94 8.75
C LYS A 115 9.98 -7.40 9.53
N LEU A 116 9.77 -7.21 10.82
CA LEU A 116 10.78 -6.87 11.82
C LEU A 116 10.88 -8.06 12.78
N ASN A 117 12.00 -8.77 12.78
CA ASN A 117 12.16 -10.06 13.50
C ASN A 117 10.97 -11.01 13.29
N ASP A 118 10.63 -11.25 12.01
CA ASP A 118 9.54 -12.11 11.55
C ASP A 118 8.10 -11.63 11.86
N GLU A 119 7.92 -10.46 12.47
CA GLU A 119 6.62 -9.87 12.80
C GLU A 119 6.23 -8.71 11.87
N HIS A 120 4.95 -8.62 11.52
CA HIS A 120 4.38 -7.51 10.76
C HIS A 120 3.89 -6.41 11.70
N TRP A 121 4.34 -5.16 11.48
CA TRP A 121 3.94 -3.99 12.26
C TRP A 121 4.03 -4.11 13.80
N PRO A 122 5.15 -4.59 14.40
CA PRO A 122 5.27 -4.63 15.85
C PRO A 122 5.38 -3.23 16.46
N GLU A 123 4.58 -2.94 17.51
CA GLU A 123 4.67 -1.66 18.22
C GLU A 123 5.97 -1.50 19.02
N ILE A 124 6.54 -2.62 19.47
CA ILE A 124 7.74 -2.70 20.29
C ILE A 124 8.63 -3.82 19.75
N ILE A 125 9.93 -3.57 19.62
CA ILE A 125 10.91 -4.58 19.18
C ILE A 125 12.18 -4.52 20.04
N THR A 126 12.83 -5.66 20.26
CA THR A 126 14.16 -5.72 20.91
C THR A 126 15.27 -5.68 19.87
N MET A 127 16.30 -4.88 20.10
CA MET A 127 17.51 -4.84 19.27
C MET A 127 18.37 -6.11 19.43
N PRO A 128 19.07 -6.58 18.38
CA PRO A 128 19.06 -6.06 17.01
C PRO A 128 17.77 -6.42 16.26
N VAL A 129 17.46 -5.66 15.21
CA VAL A 129 16.25 -5.85 14.39
C VAL A 129 16.65 -6.30 13.00
N ASN A 130 16.21 -7.50 12.61
CA ASN A 130 16.27 -7.95 11.24
C ASN A 130 15.04 -7.44 10.47
N VAL A 131 15.25 -6.47 9.59
CA VAL A 131 14.23 -5.94 8.68
C VAL A 131 14.27 -6.76 7.40
N THR A 132 13.18 -7.39 7.03
CA THR A 132 13.06 -8.11 5.75
C THR A 132 11.85 -7.61 4.98
N TRP A 133 11.89 -7.71 3.65
CA TRP A 133 10.77 -7.35 2.80
C TRP A 133 10.77 -8.21 1.53
N SER A 134 9.83 -7.95 0.63
CA SER A 134 9.80 -8.57 -0.68
C SER A 134 9.44 -7.53 -1.72
N HIS A 135 10.01 -7.66 -2.92
CA HIS A 135 9.61 -6.86 -4.07
C HIS A 135 8.30 -7.41 -4.67
N ARG A 136 7.67 -6.60 -5.53
CA ARG A 136 6.56 -7.01 -6.38
C ARG A 136 6.90 -6.72 -7.84
N ASN A 137 6.16 -7.36 -8.74
CA ASN A 137 6.36 -7.24 -10.18
C ASN A 137 5.08 -6.83 -10.88
N ARG A 138 5.11 -5.64 -11.49
CA ARG A 138 3.96 -5.05 -12.19
C ARG A 138 3.49 -5.92 -13.33
N ILE A 139 4.41 -6.46 -14.12
CA ILE A 139 4.09 -7.26 -15.31
C ILE A 139 3.26 -8.48 -14.93
N SER A 140 3.56 -9.11 -13.80
CA SER A 140 2.79 -10.26 -13.30
C SER A 140 1.50 -9.89 -12.55
N GLN A 141 1.31 -8.62 -12.19
CA GLN A 141 0.23 -8.15 -11.33
C GLN A 141 -0.68 -7.10 -11.99
N VAL A 142 -0.83 -7.14 -13.31
CA VAL A 142 -1.67 -6.19 -14.07
C VAL A 142 -2.67 -6.85 -15.00
N THR A 143 -2.79 -8.19 -14.99
CA THR A 143 -3.67 -8.86 -15.95
C THR A 143 -5.12 -8.90 -15.49
N GLU A 144 -5.42 -9.45 -14.30
CA GLU A 144 -6.82 -9.62 -13.84
C GLU A 144 -6.93 -9.63 -12.30
N PRO A 145 -8.06 -9.21 -11.70
CA PRO A 145 -8.21 -9.09 -10.24
C PRO A 145 -7.92 -10.38 -9.46
N GLN A 146 -8.17 -11.56 -10.04
CA GLN A 146 -7.89 -12.84 -9.40
C GLN A 146 -6.39 -13.15 -9.23
N TYR A 147 -5.52 -12.51 -10.02
CA TYR A 147 -4.07 -12.71 -9.97
C TYR A 147 -3.36 -11.70 -9.07
N LEU A 148 -4.08 -10.68 -8.59
CA LEU A 148 -3.53 -9.74 -7.62
C LEU A 148 -3.34 -10.44 -6.27
N THR A 149 -2.14 -10.29 -5.71
CA THR A 149 -1.80 -10.82 -4.40
C THR A 149 -1.96 -9.76 -3.32
N ASN A 150 -2.32 -10.16 -2.11
CA ASN A 150 -2.24 -9.26 -0.96
C ASN A 150 -0.80 -8.85 -0.65
N TRP A 151 -0.69 -7.84 0.20
CA TRP A 151 0.58 -7.32 0.68
C TRP A 151 1.38 -8.31 1.54
N TYR A 152 0.74 -9.25 2.22
CA TYR A 152 1.42 -10.21 3.12
C TYR A 152 2.08 -11.38 2.39
N THR A 153 1.78 -11.55 1.10
CA THR A 153 2.35 -12.61 0.28
C THR A 153 3.67 -12.12 -0.33
N PRO A 154 4.78 -12.87 -0.22
CA PRO A 154 6.02 -12.55 -0.91
C PRO A 154 5.77 -12.42 -2.42
N GLY A 155 6.15 -11.28 -3.00
CA GLY A 155 6.10 -11.08 -4.43
C GLY A 155 7.38 -11.52 -5.13
N THR A 156 7.34 -11.54 -6.46
CA THR A 156 8.55 -11.70 -7.27
C THR A 156 9.16 -10.33 -7.57
N PRO A 157 10.50 -10.19 -7.56
CA PRO A 157 11.14 -8.94 -7.97
C PRO A 157 10.88 -8.60 -9.43
N GLU A 158 10.65 -7.32 -9.72
CA GLU A 158 10.72 -6.79 -11.07
C GLU A 158 12.18 -6.47 -11.42
N PRO A 159 12.68 -6.87 -12.61
CA PRO A 159 14.02 -6.51 -13.03
C PRO A 159 14.28 -5.00 -12.96
N GLY A 160 15.41 -4.63 -12.37
CA GLY A 160 15.84 -3.24 -12.20
C GLY A 160 15.19 -2.51 -11.02
N THR A 161 14.53 -3.22 -10.11
CA THR A 161 14.07 -2.64 -8.84
C THR A 161 15.14 -2.67 -7.77
N SER A 162 15.18 -1.61 -6.96
CA SER A 162 15.94 -1.49 -5.71
C SER A 162 15.04 -0.92 -4.62
N THR A 163 15.52 -0.90 -3.38
CA THR A 163 14.83 -0.35 -2.21
C THR A 163 15.68 0.76 -1.61
N LEU A 164 15.13 1.98 -1.57
CA LEU A 164 15.63 3.05 -0.71
C LEU A 164 15.17 2.77 0.71
N MET A 165 16.13 2.74 1.63
CA MET A 165 15.92 2.48 3.05
C MET A 165 16.31 3.75 3.80
N LYS A 166 15.40 4.22 4.66
CA LYS A 166 15.64 5.36 5.53
C LYS A 166 15.18 5.04 6.93
N ILE A 167 16.10 5.17 7.88
CA ILE A 167 15.86 4.96 9.30
C ILE A 167 16.13 6.27 10.01
N THR A 168 15.14 6.73 10.76
CA THR A 168 15.23 7.97 11.52
C THR A 168 14.83 7.76 12.97
N ASP A 169 15.42 8.54 13.86
CA ASP A 169 14.89 8.70 15.22
C ASP A 169 13.52 9.40 15.10
N ALA A 170 12.47 8.78 15.63
CA ALA A 170 11.10 9.30 15.50
C ALA A 170 10.82 10.50 16.42
N ASP A 171 11.63 10.73 17.44
CA ASP A 171 11.53 11.85 18.37
C ASP A 171 12.28 13.08 17.86
N THR A 172 13.48 12.89 17.30
CA THR A 172 14.33 14.01 16.85
C THR A 172 14.28 14.25 15.34
N SER A 173 13.79 13.28 14.56
CA SER A 173 13.86 13.24 13.09
C SER A 173 15.29 13.13 12.54
N ASP A 174 16.28 12.79 13.36
CA ASP A 174 17.66 12.57 12.91
C ASP A 174 17.74 11.33 12.01
N VAL A 175 18.50 11.43 10.92
CA VAL A 175 18.76 10.29 10.02
C VAL A 175 19.86 9.41 10.61
N LEU A 176 19.49 8.20 11.01
CA LEU A 176 20.39 7.22 11.59
C LEU A 176 21.03 6.34 10.51
N PHE A 177 20.25 6.02 9.47
CA PHE A 177 20.72 5.27 8.31
C PHE A 177 19.95 5.67 7.06
N GLU A 178 20.64 5.80 5.93
CA GLU A 178 20.05 6.00 4.61
C GLU A 178 20.89 5.25 3.58
N GLY A 179 20.24 4.49 2.70
CA GLY A 179 20.93 3.69 1.70
C GLY A 179 20.00 3.11 0.65
N GLU A 180 20.58 2.51 -0.38
CA GLU A 180 19.85 1.83 -1.45
C GLU A 180 20.42 0.41 -1.62
N THR A 181 19.55 -0.58 -1.80
CA THR A 181 19.97 -1.97 -2.00
C THR A 181 19.06 -2.71 -2.98
N THR A 182 19.61 -3.74 -3.60
CA THR A 182 18.84 -4.77 -4.34
C THR A 182 18.54 -6.00 -3.49
N GLU A 183 19.15 -6.10 -2.31
CA GLU A 183 18.82 -7.13 -1.33
C GLU A 183 17.45 -6.86 -0.70
N THR A 184 16.94 -7.84 0.03
CA THR A 184 15.63 -7.76 0.68
C THR A 184 15.70 -7.86 2.20
N GLU A 185 16.87 -7.53 2.76
CA GLU A 185 17.13 -7.54 4.18
C GLU A 185 18.06 -6.41 4.62
N LEU A 186 17.87 -5.94 5.86
CA LEU A 186 18.71 -4.97 6.54
C LEU A 186 18.77 -5.33 8.03
N LEU A 187 19.98 -5.52 8.56
CA LEU A 187 20.20 -5.68 9.99
C LEU A 187 20.40 -4.30 10.63
N LEU A 188 19.51 -3.93 11.54
CA LEU A 188 19.67 -2.78 12.43
C LEU A 188 20.29 -3.27 13.73
N ASP A 189 21.55 -2.89 13.98
CA ASP A 189 22.26 -3.18 15.21
C ASP A 189 22.64 -1.88 15.95
N GLU A 190 23.38 -2.03 17.06
CA GLU A 190 23.84 -0.92 17.89
C GLU A 190 24.84 0.03 17.20
N THR A 191 25.39 -0.36 16.04
CA THR A 191 26.28 0.50 15.25
C THR A 191 25.49 1.51 14.41
N LEU A 192 24.29 1.13 13.98
CA LEU A 192 23.38 1.97 13.21
C LEU A 192 22.37 2.70 14.09
N ILE A 193 21.93 2.07 15.18
CA ILE A 193 20.90 2.59 16.07
C ILE A 193 21.52 2.89 17.44
N PRO A 194 21.77 4.17 17.76
CA PRO A 194 22.32 4.55 19.06
C PRO A 194 21.43 4.10 20.23
N VAL A 195 22.05 3.72 21.35
CA VAL A 195 21.38 3.16 22.54
C VAL A 195 20.38 4.11 23.20
N GLU A 196 20.54 5.41 22.98
CA GLU A 196 19.63 6.47 23.42
C GLU A 196 18.35 6.56 22.59
N THR A 197 18.35 6.00 21.37
CA THR A 197 17.19 6.03 20.47
C THR A 197 16.10 5.13 21.04
N GLN A 198 14.94 5.68 21.36
CA GLN A 198 13.81 4.92 21.92
C GLN A 198 12.73 4.60 20.89
N ARG A 199 12.62 5.42 19.84
CA ARG A 199 11.62 5.25 18.78
C ARG A 199 12.26 5.41 17.41
N LEU A 200 11.91 4.50 16.50
CA LEU A 200 12.40 4.51 15.12
C LEU A 200 11.25 4.73 14.16
N THR A 201 11.52 5.49 13.10
CA THR A 201 10.74 5.41 11.86
C THR A 201 11.55 4.65 10.82
N ILE A 202 11.01 3.53 10.35
CA ILE A 202 11.56 2.73 9.25
C ILE A 202 10.76 3.04 8.00
N THR A 203 11.42 3.54 6.96
CA THR A 203 10.81 3.83 5.66
C THR A 203 11.51 3.02 4.55
N LEU A 204 10.72 2.30 3.75
CA LEU A 204 11.18 1.52 2.61
C LEU A 204 10.43 1.95 1.35
N THR A 205 11.15 2.42 0.33
CA THR A 205 10.60 2.87 -0.94
C THR A 205 11.20 2.07 -2.09
N THR A 206 10.36 1.41 -2.89
CA THR A 206 10.85 0.76 -4.12
C THR A 206 11.21 1.83 -5.16
N THR A 207 12.37 1.68 -5.77
CA THR A 207 12.83 2.49 -6.90
C THR A 207 13.02 1.64 -8.15
N ARG A 208 12.85 2.24 -9.33
CA ARG A 208 13.16 1.64 -10.63
C ARG A 208 13.39 2.74 -11.67
N GLU A 209 14.55 2.73 -12.33
CA GLU A 209 14.89 3.68 -13.41
C GLU A 209 14.62 5.15 -13.02
N GLY A 210 14.96 5.53 -11.77
CA GLY A 210 14.74 6.88 -11.25
C GLY A 210 13.30 7.20 -10.82
N ASN A 211 12.36 6.26 -10.92
CA ASN A 211 11.00 6.41 -10.40
C ASN A 211 10.86 5.73 -9.03
N GLU A 212 10.20 6.42 -8.11
CA GLU A 212 9.76 5.86 -6.83
C GLU A 212 8.34 5.33 -6.92
N ALA A 213 8.06 4.30 -6.10
CA ALA A 213 6.73 3.76 -5.90
C ALA A 213 5.73 4.83 -5.42
N MET A 214 4.44 4.60 -5.67
CA MET A 214 3.38 5.51 -5.23
C MET A 214 3.25 5.61 -3.71
N GLN A 215 3.58 4.54 -3.00
CA GLN A 215 3.61 4.50 -1.54
C GLN A 215 4.91 3.85 -1.06
N SER A 216 5.39 4.35 0.07
CA SER A 216 6.47 3.76 0.83
C SER A 216 5.88 3.02 2.02
N TYR A 217 6.47 1.88 2.39
CA TYR A 217 6.21 1.34 3.71
C TYR A 217 6.83 2.30 4.72
N SER A 218 6.07 2.68 5.75
CA SER A 218 6.56 3.52 6.83
C SER A 218 5.94 3.08 8.15
N GLN A 219 6.77 2.80 9.14
CA GLN A 219 6.31 2.42 10.47
C GLN A 219 7.12 3.15 11.54
N VAL A 220 6.41 3.68 12.53
CA VAL A 220 6.99 4.13 13.81
C VAL A 220 6.86 3.00 14.83
N LEU A 221 7.92 2.70 15.56
CA LEU A 221 7.93 1.69 16.62
C LEU A 221 8.86 2.06 17.78
N THR A 222 8.63 1.44 18.94
CA THR A 222 9.51 1.56 20.10
C THR A 222 10.62 0.50 20.03
N VAL A 223 11.86 0.89 20.27
CA VAL A 223 13.00 -0.04 20.35
C VAL A 223 13.43 -0.26 21.80
N GLN A 224 13.66 -1.51 22.15
CA GLN A 224 14.23 -1.92 23.43
C GLN A 224 15.67 -2.34 23.21
N HIS A 225 16.58 -1.60 23.81
CA HIS A 225 17.99 -1.98 23.83
C HIS A 225 18.23 -3.06 24.89
N PRO A 226 18.99 -4.12 24.59
CA PRO A 226 19.37 -5.09 25.59
C PRO A 226 20.13 -4.40 26.73
N LEU A 227 19.97 -4.92 27.96
CA LEU A 227 20.70 -4.40 29.11
C LEU A 227 22.20 -4.53 28.84
N GLN A 228 22.93 -3.41 28.89
CA GLN A 228 24.38 -3.44 28.83
C GLN A 228 24.90 -4.17 30.08
N THR A 229 25.48 -5.35 29.89
CA THR A 229 26.22 -6.04 30.95
C THR A 229 27.45 -5.20 31.29
N VAL A 230 27.50 -4.67 32.51
CA VAL A 230 28.64 -3.96 33.11
C VAL A 230 29.82 -4.90 33.32
#